data_AF-A0A7X1J0Z9-F1
#
_entry.id   AF-A0A7X1J0Z9-F1
#
_cell.length_a   1.000
_cell.length_b   1.000
_cell.length_c   1.000
_cell.angle_alpha   90.00
_cell.angle_beta   90.00
_cell.angle_gamma   90.00
#
_symmetry.space_group_name_H-M   'P 1'
#
loop_
_entity.id
_entity.type
_entity.pdbx_description
1 polymer ?
#
loop_
_entity_poly.entity_id
_entity_poly.type
_entity_poly.pdbx_seq_one_letter_code
_entity_poly.pdbx_strand_id
1 'polypeptide(L)'
;MGSNYHINNVNGPAIFGDNGRMEINNGTDAATLLRLADQLVERMRVESPALVPQAQVIQGELAQDGRPADRGRIRAALETIGIGVAAGSGGLALAQEIGRVLGL
;
A
#
# COMPACT_ATOMS: atom_id res chain seq x y z
N MET A 1 43.07 14.69 -24.84
CA MET A 1 42.23 13.59 -25.36
C MET A 1 41.17 13.30 -24.32
N GLY A 2 39.89 13.31 -24.69
CA GLY A 2 38.77 12.92 -23.83
C GLY A 2 37.63 13.94 -23.77
N SER A 3 36.87 14.09 -24.86
CA SER A 3 35.53 14.68 -24.84
C SER A 3 34.55 13.68 -24.22
N ASN A 4 33.55 14.12 -23.45
CA ASN A 4 32.16 13.69 -23.66
C ASN A 4 31.12 14.53 -22.87
N TYR A 5 30.30 15.20 -23.67
CA TYR A 5 29.03 15.88 -23.46
C TYR A 5 28.11 15.32 -22.35
N HIS A 6 27.63 16.20 -21.46
CA HIS A 6 26.34 16.03 -20.80
C HIS A 6 25.44 17.22 -21.15
N ILE A 7 24.69 17.05 -22.22
CA ILE A 7 23.54 17.88 -22.57
C ILE A 7 22.39 17.42 -21.67
N ASN A 8 21.84 18.32 -20.85
CA ASN A 8 20.40 18.49 -20.62
C ASN A 8 20.15 19.54 -19.53
N ASN A 9 20.23 20.79 -19.93
CA ASN A 9 19.39 21.85 -19.38
C ASN A 9 18.02 21.71 -20.05
N VAL A 10 16.96 21.37 -19.31
CA VAL A 10 15.66 22.08 -19.26
C VAL A 10 14.59 21.28 -18.48
N ASN A 11 13.93 21.97 -17.55
CA ASN A 11 12.61 21.67 -16.95
C ASN A 11 12.49 20.53 -15.92
N GLY A 12 12.58 20.92 -14.64
CA GLY A 12 11.82 20.33 -13.55
C GLY A 12 11.63 21.41 -12.48
N PRO A 13 10.41 21.68 -11.98
CA PRO A 13 10.18 22.84 -11.13
C PRO A 13 10.97 22.69 -9.84
N ALA A 14 11.70 23.74 -9.50
CA ALA A 14 12.29 23.94 -8.19
C ALA A 14 11.18 23.90 -7.14
N ILE A 15 11.18 22.86 -6.29
CA ILE A 15 10.39 22.84 -5.07
C ILE A 15 11.37 23.02 -3.90
N PHE A 16 11.81 24.26 -3.72
CA PHE A 16 12.35 24.75 -2.46
C PHE A 16 11.23 25.56 -1.80
N GLY A 17 10.64 25.05 -0.72
CA GLY A 17 9.67 25.81 0.07
C GLY A 17 8.74 24.94 0.91
N ASP A 18 9.18 24.64 2.14
CA ASP A 18 8.39 24.82 3.37
C ASP A 18 6.88 24.53 3.30
N ASN A 19 6.49 23.28 3.60
CA ASN A 19 5.40 22.89 4.52
C ASN A 19 5.14 21.37 4.42
N GLY A 20 5.89 20.59 5.21
CA GLY A 20 5.51 19.37 5.96
C GLY A 20 4.52 18.33 5.42
N ARG A 21 4.08 18.38 4.17
CA ARG A 21 3.23 17.37 3.57
C ARG A 21 4.16 16.51 2.75
N MET A 22 4.51 15.35 3.32
CA MET A 22 4.99 14.24 2.53
C MET A 22 3.88 13.94 1.52
N GLU A 23 3.92 14.62 0.37
CA GLU A 23 3.26 14.12 -0.80
C GLU A 23 3.94 12.79 -1.08
N ILE A 24 3.28 11.73 -0.65
CA ILE A 24 3.48 10.39 -1.17
C ILE A 24 3.03 10.47 -2.64
N ASN A 25 3.89 11.08 -3.46
CA ASN A 25 3.91 10.96 -4.90
C ASN A 25 4.29 9.51 -5.22
N ASN A 26 3.37 8.58 -4.96
CA ASN A 26 3.48 7.18 -5.37
C ASN A 26 2.13 6.73 -5.93
N GLY A 27 1.61 7.43 -6.94
CA GLY A 27 0.70 6.94 -8.01
C GLY A 27 -0.49 6.05 -7.65
N THR A 28 -0.82 5.89 -6.39
CA THR A 28 -1.89 5.08 -5.86
C THR A 28 -2.44 5.83 -4.68
N ASP A 29 -3.67 6.31 -4.85
CA ASP A 29 -4.45 6.94 -3.82
C ASP A 29 -4.41 6.10 -2.53
N ALA A 30 -3.84 6.66 -1.46
CA ALA A 30 -3.95 6.08 -0.12
C ALA A 30 -5.42 5.81 0.23
N ALA A 31 -6.34 6.64 -0.28
CA ALA A 31 -7.78 6.42 -0.21
C ALA A 31 -8.25 5.15 -0.93
N THR A 32 -7.68 4.80 -2.08
CA THR A 32 -7.96 3.54 -2.80
C THR A 32 -7.44 2.35 -2.02
N LEU A 33 -6.21 2.42 -1.50
CA LEU A 33 -5.64 1.37 -0.64
C LEU A 33 -6.47 1.16 0.63
N LEU A 34 -6.89 2.24 1.28
CA LEU A 34 -7.75 2.18 2.45
C LEU A 34 -9.10 1.55 2.11
N ARG A 35 -9.68 1.86 0.94
CA ARG A 35 -10.91 1.23 0.46
C ARG A 35 -10.76 -0.26 0.18
N LEU A 36 -9.61 -0.69 -0.35
CA LEU A 36 -9.32 -2.11 -0.56
C LEU A 36 -9.19 -2.84 0.78
N ALA A 37 -8.53 -2.23 1.76
CA ALA A 37 -8.41 -2.79 3.10
C ALA A 37 -9.76 -2.88 3.83
N ASP A 38 -10.64 -1.88 3.65
CA ASP A 38 -12.00 -1.91 4.20
C ASP A 38 -12.82 -3.08 3.60
N GLN A 39 -12.81 -3.22 2.27
CA GLN A 39 -13.44 -4.36 1.59
C GLN A 39 -12.85 -5.70 2.02
N LEU A 40 -11.54 -5.77 2.28
CA LEU A 40 -10.90 -6.98 2.80
C LEU A 40 -11.44 -7.35 4.19
N VAL A 41 -11.61 -6.37 5.08
CA VAL A 41 -12.19 -6.58 6.42
C VAL A 41 -13.63 -7.08 6.32
N GLU A 42 -14.45 -6.46 5.47
CA GLU A 42 -15.84 -6.88 5.24
C GLU A 42 -15.89 -8.31 4.69
N ARG A 43 -15.02 -8.65 3.73
CA ARG A 43 -14.93 -10.00 3.18
C ARG A 43 -14.47 -11.02 4.22
N MET A 44 -13.48 -10.69 5.03
CA MET A 44 -13.04 -11.58 6.12
C MET A 44 -14.16 -11.80 7.14
N ARG A 45 -15.00 -10.80 7.45
CA ARG A 45 -16.14 -11.02 8.36
C ARG A 45 -17.14 -12.05 7.84
N VAL A 46 -17.33 -12.12 6.52
CA VAL A 46 -18.25 -13.05 5.87
C VAL A 46 -17.61 -14.42 5.63
N GLU A 47 -16.40 -14.44 5.09
CA GLU A 47 -15.74 -15.65 4.61
C GLU A 47 -14.88 -16.33 5.69
N SER A 48 -14.23 -15.57 6.57
CA SER A 48 -13.23 -16.08 7.51
C SER A 48 -13.08 -15.16 8.74
N PRO A 49 -14.03 -15.20 9.68
CA PRO A 49 -14.07 -14.27 10.82
C PRO A 49 -12.82 -14.34 11.71
N ALA A 50 -12.09 -15.45 11.69
CA ALA A 50 -10.81 -15.62 12.39
C ALA A 50 -9.68 -14.72 11.85
N LEU A 51 -9.79 -14.24 10.61
CA LEU A 51 -8.77 -13.43 9.91
C LEU A 51 -9.12 -11.93 9.88
N VAL A 52 -10.30 -11.55 10.35
CA VAL A 52 -10.69 -10.15 10.58
C VAL A 52 -9.62 -9.34 11.32
N PRO A 53 -9.01 -9.81 12.43
CA PRO A 53 -7.97 -9.03 13.09
C PRO A 53 -6.75 -8.76 12.20
N GLN A 54 -6.39 -9.68 11.29
CA GLN A 54 -5.28 -9.47 10.35
C GLN A 54 -5.63 -8.42 9.28
N ALA A 55 -6.87 -8.47 8.76
CA ALA A 55 -7.35 -7.46 7.82
C ALA A 55 -7.43 -6.06 8.47
N GLN A 56 -7.81 -5.98 9.76
CA GLN A 56 -7.83 -4.74 10.51
C GLN A 56 -6.44 -4.16 10.77
N VAL A 57 -5.40 -5.00 10.90
CA VAL A 57 -4.01 -4.51 10.96
C VAL A 57 -3.67 -3.77 9.67
N ILE A 58 -3.97 -4.35 8.51
CA ILE A 58 -3.70 -3.72 7.21
C ILE A 58 -4.46 -2.39 7.09
N GLN A 59 -5.75 -2.37 7.43
CA GLN A 59 -6.56 -1.15 7.46
C GLN A 59 -5.98 -0.09 8.41
N GLY A 60 -5.61 -0.51 9.62
CA GLY A 60 -5.04 0.36 10.64
C GLY A 60 -3.75 1.00 10.18
N GLU A 61 -2.86 0.23 9.55
CA GLU A 61 -1.58 0.73 9.02
C GLU A 61 -1.77 1.71 7.84
N LEU A 62 -2.79 1.49 6.99
CA LEU A 62 -3.12 2.35 5.86
C LEU A 62 -3.93 3.60 6.24
N ALA A 63 -4.67 3.56 7.35
CA ALA A 63 -5.44 4.68 7.88
C ALA A 63 -4.59 5.70 8.65
N GLN A 64 -3.30 5.41 8.89
CA GLN A 64 -2.40 6.29 9.63
C GLN A 64 -2.04 7.52 8.79
N ASP A 65 -2.77 8.60 8.99
CA ASP A 65 -2.44 9.89 8.36
C ASP A 65 -1.20 10.49 9.03
N GLY A 66 -0.15 10.73 8.25
CA GLY A 66 1.09 11.35 8.72
C GLY A 66 2.24 10.40 9.09
N ARG A 67 2.07 9.07 8.92
CA ARG A 67 3.19 8.10 9.02
C ARG A 67 3.22 7.17 7.80
N PRO A 68 4.41 6.81 7.30
CA PRO A 68 4.50 5.80 6.26
C PRO A 68 3.96 4.47 6.81
N ALA A 69 3.01 3.87 6.10
CA ALA A 69 2.44 2.59 6.51
C ALA A 69 3.55 1.53 6.66
N ASP A 70 3.54 0.77 7.76
CA ASP A 70 4.56 -0.23 8.03
C ASP A 70 4.40 -1.42 7.07
N ARG A 71 5.11 -1.34 5.94
CA ARG A 71 5.10 -2.37 4.89
C ARG A 71 5.42 -3.77 5.42
N GLY A 72 6.28 -3.89 6.43
CA GLY A 72 6.60 -5.16 7.07
C GLY A 72 5.42 -5.78 7.82
N ARG A 73 4.62 -4.96 8.51
CA ARG A 73 3.39 -5.41 9.18
C ARG A 73 2.31 -5.76 8.18
N ILE A 74 2.10 -4.93 7.16
CA ILE A 74 1.13 -5.19 6.11
C ILE A 74 1.47 -6.51 5.41
N ARG A 75 2.73 -6.73 5.06
CA ARG A 75 3.19 -7.99 4.48
C ARG A 75 2.91 -9.18 5.39
N ALA A 76 3.28 -9.13 6.67
CA ALA A 76 3.04 -10.24 7.60
C ALA A 76 1.55 -10.58 7.76
N ALA A 77 0.69 -9.56 7.80
CA ALA A 77 -0.76 -9.73 7.84
C ALA A 77 -1.30 -10.34 6.55
N LEU A 78 -0.84 -9.87 5.38
CA LEU A 78 -1.20 -10.44 4.08
C LEU A 78 -0.75 -11.89 3.94
N GLU A 79 0.44 -12.25 4.40
CA GLU A 79 0.93 -13.64 4.41
C GLU A 79 0.04 -14.53 5.29
N THR A 80 -0.37 -14.05 6.47
CA THR A 80 -1.27 -14.78 7.37
C THR A 80 -2.65 -14.98 6.73
N ILE A 81 -3.18 -13.97 6.05
CA ILE A 81 -4.44 -14.07 5.30
C ILE A 81 -4.28 -15.05 4.12
N GLY A 82 -3.17 -14.99 3.39
CA GLY A 82 -2.90 -15.92 2.29
C GLY A 82 -2.84 -17.39 2.72
N ILE A 83 -2.37 -17.67 3.94
CA ILE A 83 -2.34 -19.02 4.51
C ILE A 83 -3.72 -19.45 5.01
N GLY A 84 -4.49 -18.54 5.59
CA GLY A 84 -5.76 -18.85 6.26
C GLY A 84 -7.00 -18.81 5.36
N VAL A 85 -6.95 -18.12 4.22
CA VAL A 85 -8.07 -17.99 3.28
C VAL A 85 -8.05 -19.12 2.26
N ALA A 86 -9.23 -19.61 1.87
CA ALA A 86 -9.34 -20.61 0.82
C ALA A 86 -8.81 -20.07 -0.52
N ALA A 87 -8.09 -20.92 -1.27
CA ALA A 87 -7.60 -20.58 -2.59
C ALA A 87 -8.78 -20.19 -3.50
N GLY A 88 -8.75 -18.98 -4.05
CA GLY A 88 -9.80 -18.45 -4.93
C GLY A 88 -10.90 -17.61 -4.25
N SER A 89 -10.83 -17.38 -2.93
CA SER A 89 -11.75 -16.47 -2.24
C SER A 89 -11.55 -15.00 -2.61
N GLY A 90 -12.62 -14.21 -2.51
CA GLY A 90 -12.58 -12.77 -2.79
C GLY A 90 -11.59 -12.03 -1.87
N GLY A 91 -11.46 -12.47 -0.62
CA GLY A 91 -10.45 -11.98 0.31
C GLY A 91 -8.99 -12.19 -0.14
N LEU A 92 -8.68 -13.30 -0.82
CA LEU A 92 -7.33 -13.56 -1.32
C LEU A 92 -6.99 -12.67 -2.52
N ALA A 93 -7.98 -12.38 -3.39
CA ALA A 93 -7.79 -11.46 -4.50
C ALA A 93 -7.51 -10.03 -4.01
N LEU A 94 -8.26 -9.56 -3.01
CA LEU A 94 -8.05 -8.26 -2.37
C LEU A 94 -6.69 -8.16 -1.68
N ALA A 95 -6.27 -9.20 -0.95
CA ALA A 95 -4.96 -9.26 -0.32
C ALA A 95 -3.81 -9.15 -1.36
N GLN A 96 -3.91 -9.86 -2.48
CA GLN A 96 -2.93 -9.79 -3.57
C GLN A 96 -2.92 -8.42 -4.26
N GLU A 97 -4.08 -7.80 -4.44
CA GLU A 97 -4.18 -6.46 -5.02
C GLU A 97 -3.51 -5.41 -4.13
N ILE A 98 -3.75 -5.46 -2.82
CA ILE A 98 -3.08 -4.59 -1.84
C ILE A 98 -1.56 -4.78 -1.89
N GLY A 99 -1.08 -6.03 -1.93
CA GLY A 99 0.35 -6.34 -2.05
C GLY A 99 0.97 -5.77 -3.33
N ARG A 100 0.32 -6.00 -4.49
CA ARG A 100 0.76 -5.49 -5.80
C ARG A 100 0.85 -3.96 -5.81
N VAL A 101 -0.16 -3.30 -5.27
CA VAL A 101 -0.23 -1.84 -5.21
C VAL A 101 0.88 -1.26 -4.31
N LEU A 102 1.22 -1.95 -3.22
CA LEU A 102 2.32 -1.57 -2.32
C LEU A 102 3.70 -1.96 -2.85
N GLY A 103 3.79 -2.74 -3.93
CA GLY A 103 5.03 -3.27 -4.49
C GLY A 103 5.72 -4.31 -3.58
N LEU A 104 4.92 -5.09 -2.85
CA LEU A 104 5.34 -6.22 -1.99
C LEU A 104 5.39 -7.52 -2.80
#